data_AF-A0A6M5WTW0-F1
#
_entry.id   AF-A0A6M5WTW0-F1
#
_cell.length_a   1.000
_cell.length_b   1.000
_cell.length_c   1.000
_cell.angle_alpha   90.00
_cell.angle_beta   90.00
_cell.angle_gamma   90.00
#
_symmetry.space_group_name_H-M   'P 1'
#
loop_
_entity.id
_entity.type
_entity.pdbx_description
1 polymer ?
#
loop_
_entity_poly.entity_id
_entity_poly.type
_entity_poly.pdbx_seq_one_letter_code
_entity_poly.pdbx_strand_id
1 'polypeptide(L)'
;EPQVTPNATKVFVNGVWVGIHRDPSHLVTTMQNLRRRNMISHEVSLIRDIREREFKIFTDTGRVCRPLFVIDNDPKSENSGGLVLNKEHIRKLEADKDLPTDMAPEERREQYFGWDGLVRSGAVEYVDAEEEETIMIVMTPEDLEISRQLQAGYALPDDETSDPN
;
A
#
# COMPACT_ATOMS: atom_id res chain seq x y z
N GLU A 1 -1.61 28.99 -18.55
CA GLU A 1 -0.46 29.33 -17.68
C GLU A 1 -0.81 29.05 -16.21
N PRO A 2 0.13 28.56 -15.38
CA PRO A 2 -0.12 28.11 -14.00
C PRO A 2 -0.54 29.22 -13.01
N GLN A 3 -0.56 30.48 -13.43
CA GLN A 3 -0.90 31.63 -12.58
C GLN A 3 -2.40 31.74 -12.26
N VAL A 4 -3.28 30.95 -12.91
CA VAL A 4 -4.75 31.08 -12.79
C VAL A 4 -5.34 30.25 -11.64
N THR A 5 -4.58 29.31 -11.05
CA THR A 5 -5.06 28.46 -9.95
C THR A 5 -3.95 28.21 -8.93
N PRO A 6 -3.75 29.10 -7.94
CA PRO A 6 -2.65 29.01 -6.99
C PRO A 6 -2.66 27.71 -6.16
N ASN A 7 -3.83 27.08 -5.99
CA ASN A 7 -4.01 25.86 -5.19
C ASN A 7 -3.97 24.56 -6.01
N ALA A 8 -3.68 24.62 -7.32
CA ALA A 8 -3.59 23.41 -8.13
C ALA A 8 -2.25 22.68 -7.93
N THR A 9 -2.28 21.36 -8.01
CA THR A 9 -1.10 20.49 -7.86
C THR A 9 -0.44 20.19 -9.20
N LYS A 10 0.88 20.38 -9.23
CA LYS A 10 1.89 19.88 -10.17
C LYS A 10 1.70 18.40 -10.52
N VAL A 11 1.40 17.96 -11.74
CA VAL A 11 1.47 16.51 -12.06
C VAL A 11 2.67 16.22 -12.96
N PHE A 12 3.53 15.31 -12.53
CA PHE A 12 4.73 14.88 -13.25
C PHE A 12 4.70 13.38 -13.51
N VAL A 13 5.16 12.97 -14.69
CA VAL A 13 5.36 11.56 -15.06
C VAL A 13 6.80 11.40 -15.55
N ASN A 14 7.61 10.59 -14.86
CA ASN A 14 9.05 10.41 -15.13
C ASN A 14 9.79 11.75 -15.29
N GLY A 15 9.52 12.69 -14.38
CA GLY A 15 10.10 14.04 -14.39
C GLY A 15 9.49 15.01 -15.43
N VAL A 16 8.65 14.55 -16.36
CA VAL A 16 7.98 15.42 -17.34
C VAL A 16 6.73 16.01 -16.73
N TRP A 17 6.62 17.35 -16.74
CA TRP A 17 5.39 18.02 -16.31
C TRP A 17 4.28 17.80 -17.35
N VAL A 18 3.20 17.14 -16.93
CA VAL A 18 2.07 16.80 -17.83
C VAL A 18 0.88 17.73 -17.65
N GLY A 19 0.74 18.38 -16.50
CA GLY A 19 -0.38 19.29 -16.25
C GLY A 19 -0.61 19.62 -14.78
N ILE A 20 -1.81 20.13 -14.50
CA ILE A 20 -2.25 20.49 -13.15
C ILE A 20 -3.55 19.78 -12.80
N HIS A 21 -3.71 19.42 -11.53
CA HIS A 21 -4.96 18.88 -10.99
C HIS A 21 -5.45 19.72 -9.81
N ARG A 22 -6.75 20.02 -9.74
CA ARG A 22 -7.34 20.87 -8.68
C ARG A 22 -7.63 20.11 -7.39
N ASP A 23 -7.86 18.80 -7.49
CA ASP A 23 -8.11 17.91 -6.36
C ASP A 23 -7.08 16.76 -6.34
N PRO A 24 -5.88 16.99 -5.80
CA PRO A 24 -4.83 15.96 -5.77
C PRO A 24 -5.19 14.77 -4.90
N SER A 25 -6.02 14.94 -3.88
CA SER A 25 -6.42 13.85 -2.98
C SER A 25 -7.22 12.80 -3.74
N HIS A 26 -8.23 13.23 -4.51
CA HIS A 26 -9.00 12.33 -5.35
C HIS A 26 -8.13 11.62 -6.41
N LEU A 27 -7.19 12.35 -7.01
CA LEU A 27 -6.27 11.79 -8.01
C LEU A 27 -5.39 10.69 -7.41
N VAL A 28 -4.78 10.94 -6.25
CA VAL A 28 -3.91 9.98 -5.57
C VAL A 28 -4.67 8.72 -5.19
N THR A 29 -5.85 8.85 -4.57
CA THR A 29 -6.71 7.71 -4.23
C THR A 29 -7.10 6.92 -5.48
N THR A 30 -7.43 7.59 -6.58
CA THR A 30 -7.76 6.92 -7.85
C THR A 30 -6.57 6.13 -8.38
N MET A 31 -5.37 6.72 -8.43
CA MET A 31 -4.16 6.05 -8.92
C MET A 31 -3.74 4.87 -8.04
N GLN A 32 -3.81 5.02 -6.71
CA GLN A 32 -3.56 3.94 -5.77
C GLN A 32 -4.55 2.78 -5.98
N ASN A 33 -5.83 3.08 -6.19
CA ASN A 33 -6.84 2.06 -6.49
C ASN A 33 -6.58 1.35 -7.82
N LEU A 34 -6.11 2.07 -8.86
CA LEU A 34 -5.70 1.45 -10.12
C LEU A 34 -4.50 0.51 -9.93
N ARG A 35 -3.53 0.89 -9.09
CA ARG A 35 -2.37 0.04 -8.73
C ARG A 35 -2.81 -1.22 -7.99
N ARG A 36 -3.68 -1.08 -7.00
CA ARG A 36 -4.21 -2.20 -6.19
C ARG A 36 -5.06 -3.17 -7.00
N ARG A 37 -5.79 -2.67 -8.01
CA ARG A 37 -6.59 -3.51 -8.93
C ARG A 37 -5.77 -4.10 -10.08
N ASN A 38 -4.45 -3.95 -10.05
CA ASN A 38 -3.54 -4.43 -11.08
C ASN A 38 -3.87 -3.88 -12.49
N MET A 39 -4.46 -2.67 -12.56
CA MET A 39 -4.70 -1.96 -13.82
C MET A 39 -3.46 -1.18 -14.28
N ILE A 40 -2.61 -0.80 -13.33
CA ILE A 40 -1.25 -0.30 -13.57
C ILE A 40 -0.28 -1.19 -12.80
N SER A 41 0.97 -1.29 -13.27
CA SER A 41 1.98 -2.14 -12.62
C SER A 41 2.15 -1.78 -11.14
N HIS A 42 2.29 -2.80 -10.30
CA HIS A 42 2.57 -2.65 -8.86
C HIS A 42 3.91 -1.94 -8.59
N GLU A 43 4.79 -1.84 -9.59
CA GLU A 43 6.08 -1.17 -9.52
C GLU A 43 5.99 0.35 -9.80
N VAL A 44 4.81 0.85 -10.19
CA VAL A 44 4.61 2.29 -10.39
C VAL A 44 4.59 3.00 -9.04
N SER A 45 5.44 4.01 -8.90
CA SER A 45 5.47 4.84 -7.69
C SER A 45 4.65 6.10 -7.84
N LEU A 46 3.95 6.43 -6.78
CA LEU A 46 2.94 7.46 -6.67
C LEU A 46 3.26 8.34 -5.47
N ILE A 47 4.03 9.41 -5.69
CA ILE A 47 4.53 10.27 -4.62
C ILE A 47 3.75 11.57 -4.61
N ARG A 48 3.14 11.89 -3.47
CA ARG A 48 2.42 13.13 -3.26
C ARG A 48 3.22 14.07 -2.36
N ASP A 49 3.90 15.02 -2.97
CA ASP A 49 4.57 16.10 -2.25
C ASP A 49 3.56 17.22 -1.93
N ILE A 50 3.14 17.27 -0.66
CA ILE A 50 2.17 18.25 -0.18
C ILE A 50 2.80 19.65 -0.08
N ARG A 51 4.10 19.74 0.23
CA ARG A 51 4.80 21.02 0.44
C ARG A 51 5.02 21.72 -0.88
N GLU A 52 5.57 21.02 -1.87
CA GLU A 52 5.85 21.55 -3.21
C GLU A 52 4.63 21.57 -4.13
N ARG A 53 3.51 21.01 -3.65
CA ARG A 53 2.25 20.83 -4.40
C ARG A 53 2.52 20.06 -5.69
N GLU A 54 3.13 18.89 -5.56
CA GLU A 54 3.45 18.02 -6.68
C GLU A 54 2.91 16.60 -6.46
N PHE A 55 2.50 15.98 -7.54
CA PHE A 55 2.20 14.57 -7.63
C PHE A 55 3.08 13.98 -8.72
N LYS A 56 4.00 13.11 -8.32
CA LYS A 56 5.02 12.52 -9.17
C LYS A 56 4.69 11.05 -9.38
N ILE A 57 4.67 10.64 -10.64
CA ILE A 57 4.46 9.26 -11.05
C ILE A 57 5.75 8.78 -11.69
N PHE A 58 6.34 7.72 -11.15
CA PHE A 58 7.50 7.07 -11.74
C PHE A 58 7.15 5.68 -12.24
N THR A 59 7.40 5.45 -13.52
CA THR A 59 7.23 4.16 -14.20
C THR A 59 8.57 3.60 -14.67
N ASP A 60 9.68 4.27 -14.35
CA ASP A 60 11.02 3.87 -14.77
C ASP A 60 11.49 2.62 -14.03
N THR A 61 12.32 1.82 -14.69
CA THR A 61 12.90 0.59 -14.14
C THR A 61 14.15 0.88 -13.31
N GLY A 62 14.51 -0.01 -12.40
CA GLY A 62 15.78 0.05 -11.66
C GLY A 62 15.68 0.70 -10.27
N ARG A 63 14.47 1.08 -9.84
CA ARG A 63 14.19 1.48 -8.45
C ARG A 63 14.21 0.24 -7.55
N VAL A 64 14.74 0.41 -6.35
CA VAL A 64 14.71 -0.63 -5.32
C VAL A 64 13.41 -0.51 -4.56
N CYS A 65 12.64 -1.59 -4.52
CA CYS A 65 11.36 -1.64 -3.82
C CYS A 65 11.44 -2.64 -2.65
N ARG A 66 10.74 -2.33 -1.57
CA ARG A 66 10.52 -3.21 -0.43
C ARG A 66 9.04 -3.58 -0.35
N PRO A 67 8.69 -4.88 -0.29
CA PRO A 67 7.31 -5.28 -0.08
C PRO A 67 6.90 -5.08 1.39
N LEU A 68 5.77 -4.41 1.61
CA LEU A 68 5.21 -4.13 2.92
C LEU A 68 3.75 -4.59 3.00
N PHE A 69 3.30 -4.96 4.20
CA PHE A 69 1.88 -5.24 4.43
C PHE A 69 1.07 -3.95 4.44
N VAL A 70 -0.14 -4.03 3.87
CA VAL A 70 -1.04 -2.89 3.76
C VAL A 70 -1.97 -2.82 4.96
N ILE A 71 -2.20 -1.61 5.46
CA ILE A 71 -3.23 -1.29 6.45
C ILE A 71 -4.47 -0.77 5.73
N ASP A 72 -5.63 -1.33 6.06
CA ASP A 72 -6.91 -0.83 5.61
C ASP A 72 -7.22 0.46 6.37
N ASN A 73 -7.29 1.58 5.65
CA ASN A 73 -7.57 2.89 6.21
C ASN A 73 -8.90 3.46 5.68
N ASP A 74 -9.72 2.66 5.00
CA ASP A 74 -11.05 3.12 4.59
C ASP A 74 -11.94 3.22 5.83
N PRO A 75 -12.42 4.42 6.24
CA PRO A 75 -13.26 4.57 7.42
C PRO A 75 -14.61 3.85 7.31
N LYS A 76 -15.00 3.42 6.10
CA LYS A 76 -16.20 2.63 5.84
C LYS A 76 -15.97 1.13 5.97
N SER A 77 -14.71 0.68 6.00
CA SER A 77 -14.36 -0.72 6.19
C SER A 77 -14.53 -1.11 7.65
N GLU A 78 -15.10 -2.29 7.89
CA GLU A 78 -15.16 -2.88 9.23
C GLU A 78 -13.76 -3.16 9.80
N ASN A 79 -12.74 -3.28 8.94
CA ASN A 79 -11.35 -3.51 9.32
C ASN A 79 -10.50 -2.22 9.30
N SER A 80 -11.12 -1.04 9.33
CA SER A 80 -10.39 0.23 9.37
C SER A 80 -9.35 0.26 10.51
N GLY A 81 -8.12 0.65 10.18
CA GLY A 81 -6.96 0.62 11.06
C GLY A 81 -6.38 -0.78 11.29
N GLY A 82 -6.72 -1.76 10.46
CA GLY A 82 -6.25 -3.16 10.57
C GLY A 82 -5.40 -3.60 9.39
N LEU A 83 -4.64 -4.68 9.57
CA LEU A 83 -3.92 -5.33 8.47
C LEU A 83 -4.92 -5.88 7.43
N VAL A 84 -4.64 -5.65 6.14
CA VAL A 84 -5.37 -6.27 5.03
C VAL A 84 -5.07 -7.78 4.96
N LEU A 85 -3.86 -8.18 5.35
CA LEU A 85 -3.51 -9.59 5.52
C LEU A 85 -4.39 -10.21 6.61
N ASN A 86 -5.07 -11.32 6.28
CA ASN A 86 -6.00 -11.99 7.18
C ASN A 86 -5.75 -13.50 7.16
N LYS A 87 -6.42 -14.24 8.06
CA LYS A 87 -6.28 -15.70 8.15
C LYS A 87 -6.74 -16.45 6.89
N GLU A 88 -7.62 -15.87 6.09
CA GLU A 88 -8.06 -16.47 4.82
C GLU A 88 -6.91 -16.48 3.80
N HIS A 89 -6.15 -15.39 3.70
CA HIS A 89 -4.95 -15.33 2.86
C HIS A 89 -3.92 -16.39 3.28
N ILE A 90 -3.70 -16.57 4.59
CA ILE A 90 -2.78 -17.61 5.10
C ILE A 90 -3.26 -19.01 4.75
N ARG A 91 -4.56 -19.31 4.91
CA ARG A 91 -5.12 -20.61 4.53
C ARG A 91 -4.96 -20.90 3.04
N LYS A 92 -5.09 -19.89 2.16
CA LYS A 92 -4.85 -20.06 0.72
C LYS A 92 -3.38 -20.42 0.45
N LEU A 93 -2.44 -19.73 1.11
CA LEU A 93 -1.01 -20.04 1.01
C LEU A 93 -0.64 -21.42 1.57
N GLU A 94 -1.35 -21.88 2.60
CA GLU A 94 -1.18 -23.25 3.12
C GLU A 94 -1.71 -24.27 2.13
N ALA A 95 -2.89 -24.04 1.56
CA ALA A 95 -3.49 -24.92 0.54
C ALA A 95 -2.64 -25.03 -0.72
N ASP A 96 -1.88 -23.98 -1.07
CA ASP A 96 -0.93 -24.03 -2.19
C ASP A 96 0.13 -25.14 -2.04
N LYS A 97 0.47 -25.54 -0.80
CA LYS A 97 1.45 -26.61 -0.52
C LYS A 97 0.92 -28.00 -0.88
N ASP A 98 -0.41 -28.16 -0.85
CA ASP A 98 -1.09 -29.42 -1.13
C ASP A 98 -1.47 -29.55 -2.61
N LEU A 99 -1.13 -28.57 -3.46
CA LEU A 99 -1.43 -28.60 -4.89
C LEU A 99 -0.67 -29.74 -5.59
N PRO A 100 -1.35 -30.56 -6.42
CA PRO A 100 -0.71 -31.64 -7.16
C PRO A 100 0.43 -31.17 -8.07
N THR A 101 1.58 -31.84 -7.97
CA THR A 101 2.79 -31.54 -8.77
C THR A 101 2.71 -32.04 -10.21
N ASP A 102 1.74 -32.89 -10.52
CA ASP A 102 1.46 -33.46 -11.85
C ASP A 102 0.44 -32.64 -12.67
N MET A 103 -0.18 -31.62 -12.08
CA MET A 103 -1.12 -30.72 -12.76
C MET A 103 -0.45 -29.98 -13.93
N ALA A 104 -1.23 -29.71 -14.99
CA ALA A 104 -0.78 -28.90 -16.11
C ALA A 104 -0.32 -27.50 -15.64
N PRO A 105 0.73 -26.90 -16.23
CA PRO A 105 1.26 -25.62 -15.77
C PRO A 105 0.24 -24.48 -15.73
N GLU A 106 -0.71 -24.46 -16.67
CA GLU A 106 -1.73 -23.41 -16.73
C GLU A 106 -2.79 -23.56 -15.63
N GLU A 107 -3.32 -24.78 -15.44
CA GLU A 107 -4.28 -25.08 -14.36
C GLU A 107 -3.66 -24.80 -12.98
N ARG A 108 -2.37 -25.12 -12.79
CA ARG A 108 -1.66 -24.79 -11.56
C ARG A 108 -1.61 -23.28 -11.35
N ARG A 109 -1.33 -22.49 -12.39
CA ARG A 109 -1.22 -21.03 -12.28
C ARG A 109 -2.53 -20.36 -11.91
N GLU A 110 -3.67 -20.92 -12.35
CA GLU A 110 -4.99 -20.40 -12.01
C GLU A 110 -5.40 -20.70 -10.57
N GLN A 111 -4.99 -21.85 -10.03
CA GLN A 111 -5.33 -22.27 -8.67
C GLN A 111 -4.31 -21.79 -7.63
N TYR A 112 -3.05 -21.58 -8.03
CA TYR A 112 -1.98 -21.16 -7.14
C TYR A 112 -2.16 -19.71 -6.72
N PHE A 113 -2.32 -19.50 -5.41
CA PHE A 113 -2.42 -18.16 -4.84
C PHE A 113 -1.02 -17.52 -4.75
N GLY A 114 -0.15 -18.09 -3.93
CA GLY A 114 1.25 -17.70 -3.79
C GLY A 114 1.47 -16.22 -3.46
N TRP A 115 2.69 -15.76 -3.76
CA TRP A 115 3.06 -14.35 -3.59
C TRP A 115 2.23 -13.42 -4.47
N ASP A 116 2.06 -13.77 -5.75
CA ASP A 116 1.27 -12.95 -6.68
C ASP A 116 -0.18 -12.77 -6.19
N GLY A 117 -0.74 -13.77 -5.51
CA GLY A 117 -2.04 -13.71 -4.88
C GLY A 117 -2.12 -12.65 -3.78
N LEU A 118 -1.08 -12.54 -2.93
CA LEU A 118 -1.00 -11.51 -1.88
C LEU A 118 -0.91 -10.10 -2.47
N VAL A 119 -0.13 -9.93 -3.54
CA VAL A 119 0.00 -8.64 -4.22
C VAL A 119 -1.32 -8.29 -4.92
N ARG A 120 -1.94 -9.23 -5.63
CA ARG A 120 -3.23 -9.04 -6.31
C ARG A 120 -4.40 -8.80 -5.35
N SER A 121 -4.36 -9.38 -4.14
CA SER A 121 -5.37 -9.09 -3.11
C SER A 121 -5.16 -7.75 -2.42
N GLY A 122 -4.05 -7.04 -2.71
CA GLY A 122 -3.68 -5.79 -2.06
C GLY A 122 -3.23 -5.99 -0.61
N ALA A 123 -2.95 -7.22 -0.18
CA ALA A 123 -2.41 -7.48 1.16
C ALA A 123 -0.95 -7.02 1.29
N VAL A 124 -0.22 -7.02 0.17
CA VAL A 124 1.16 -6.56 0.06
C VAL A 124 1.27 -5.50 -1.03
N GLU A 125 2.00 -4.43 -0.75
CA GLU A 125 2.38 -3.41 -1.74
C GLU A 125 3.90 -3.25 -1.78
N TYR A 126 4.43 -3.03 -2.99
CA TYR A 126 5.81 -2.62 -3.17
C TYR A 126 5.92 -1.12 -2.96
N VAL A 127 6.86 -0.72 -2.13
CA VAL A 127 7.16 0.68 -1.83
C VAL A 127 8.61 0.94 -2.18
N ASP A 128 8.87 1.98 -2.97
CA ASP A 128 10.25 2.41 -3.25
C ASP A 128 10.77 3.42 -2.23
N ALA A 129 12.08 3.70 -2.30
CA ALA A 129 12.74 4.59 -1.34
C ALA A 129 12.15 6.02 -1.31
N GLU A 130 11.62 6.53 -2.43
CA GLU A 130 11.01 7.87 -2.45
C GLU A 130 9.58 7.85 -1.86
N GLU A 131 8.80 6.81 -2.15
CA GLU A 131 7.49 6.63 -1.52
C GLU A 131 7.62 6.48 0.00
N GLU A 132 8.66 5.78 0.48
CA GLU A 132 8.95 5.60 1.91
C GLU A 132 9.08 6.91 2.69
N GLU A 133 9.49 8.01 2.06
CA GLU A 133 9.57 9.33 2.72
C GLU A 133 8.18 9.94 3.01
N THR A 134 7.13 9.44 2.37
CA THR A 134 5.77 10.00 2.44
C THR A 134 4.76 9.10 3.14
N ILE A 135 5.08 7.83 3.35
CA ILE A 135 4.20 6.87 4.02
C ILE A 135 4.54 6.73 5.51
N MET A 136 3.58 6.20 6.26
CA MET A 136 3.77 5.81 7.66
C MET A 136 3.87 4.29 7.75
N ILE A 137 4.94 3.80 8.38
CA ILE A 137 5.16 2.37 8.59
C ILE A 137 5.01 2.08 10.08
N VAL A 138 4.15 1.12 10.40
CA VAL A 138 4.05 0.57 11.74
C VAL A 138 5.08 -0.55 11.91
N MET A 139 5.73 -0.61 13.07
CA MET A 139 6.84 -1.55 13.30
C MET A 139 6.32 -2.95 13.63
N THR A 140 5.28 -3.03 14.46
CA THR A 140 4.70 -4.31 14.89
C THR A 140 3.18 -4.34 14.74
N PRO A 141 2.57 -5.51 14.52
CA PRO A 141 1.12 -5.66 14.54
C PRO A 141 0.47 -5.25 15.88
N GLU A 142 1.19 -5.40 16.99
CA GLU A 142 0.75 -5.02 18.33
C GLU A 142 0.53 -3.50 18.43
N ASP A 143 1.39 -2.70 17.80
CA ASP A 143 1.26 -1.23 17.76
C ASP A 143 -0.05 -0.78 17.09
N LEU A 144 -0.55 -1.53 16.09
CA LEU A 144 -1.85 -1.24 15.47
C LEU A 144 -3.00 -1.46 16.44
N GLU A 145 -2.94 -2.53 17.23
CA GLU A 145 -3.97 -2.86 18.21
C GLU A 145 -4.00 -1.83 19.35
N ILE A 146 -2.82 -1.43 19.83
CA ILE A 146 -2.69 -0.34 20.81
C ILE A 146 -3.28 0.97 20.25
N SER A 147 -2.94 1.32 19.00
CA SER A 147 -3.47 2.52 18.34
C SER A 147 -5.00 2.49 18.25
N ARG A 148 -5.58 1.33 17.94
CA ARG A 148 -7.03 1.13 17.86
C ARG A 148 -7.70 1.26 19.24
N GLN A 149 -7.11 0.67 20.28
CA GLN A 149 -7.62 0.76 21.65
C GLN A 149 -7.59 2.21 22.16
N LEU A 150 -6.50 2.93 21.89
CA LEU A 150 -6.37 4.36 22.17
C LEU A 150 -7.46 5.18 21.48
N GLN A 151 -7.71 4.94 20.18
CA GLN A 151 -8.76 5.63 19.44
C GLN A 151 -10.17 5.36 19.99
N ALA A 152 -10.38 4.17 20.57
CA ALA A 152 -11.62 3.81 21.26
C ALA A 152 -11.71 4.36 22.70
N GLY A 153 -10.67 5.04 23.19
CA GLY A 153 -10.64 5.69 24.50
C GLY A 153 -10.20 4.80 25.67
N TYR A 154 -9.60 3.64 25.39
CA TYR A 154 -9.00 2.79 26.43
C TYR A 154 -7.65 3.34 26.89
N ALA A 155 -7.27 3.04 28.13
CA ALA A 155 -5.96 3.40 28.67
C ALA A 155 -4.87 2.54 28.03
N LEU A 156 -3.67 3.11 27.88
CA LEU A 156 -2.50 2.36 27.45
C LEU A 156 -2.20 1.23 28.45
N PRO A 157 -1.81 0.03 27.98
CA PRO A 157 -1.19 -0.94 28.85
C PRO A 157 0.07 -0.34 29.47
N ASP A 158 0.33 -0.63 30.75
CA ASP A 158 1.58 -0.23 31.39
C ASP A 158 2.74 -0.90 30.62
N ASP A 159 3.72 -0.10 30.18
CA ASP A 159 4.93 -0.59 29.51
C ASP A 159 5.75 -1.45 30.47
N GLU A 160 5.46 -2.75 30.55
CA GLU A 160 6.32 -3.71 31.26
C GLU A 160 7.61 -4.04 30.48
N THR A 161 7.80 -3.48 29.29
CA THR A 161 8.93 -3.79 28.38
C THR A 161 10.01 -2.71 28.31
N SER A 162 10.09 -1.78 29.26
CA SER A 162 11.33 -1.01 29.47
C SER A 162 12.39 -1.91 30.12
N ASP A 163 12.88 -2.91 29.39
CA ASP A 163 14.09 -3.63 29.77
C ASP A 163 15.28 -2.70 29.46
N PRO A 164 15.99 -2.18 30.48
CA PRO A 164 17.10 -1.28 30.26
C PRO A 164 18.34 -2.13 29.97
N ASN A 165 18.58 -2.44 28.70
CA ASN A 165 19.88 -2.94 28.24
C ASN A 165 20.51 -1.96 27.26
#